data_AF-A0A7W6EUE2-F1
#
_entry.id   AF-A0A7W6EUE2-F1
#
_cell.length_a   1.000
_cell.length_b   1.000
_cell.length_c   1.000
_cell.angle_alpha   90.00
_cell.angle_beta   90.00
_cell.angle_gamma   90.00
#
_symmetry.space_group_name_H-M   'P 1'
#
loop_
_entity.id
_entity.type
_entity.pdbx_description
1 polymer ?
#
loop_
_entity_poly.entity_id
_entity_poly.type
_entity_poly.pdbx_seq_one_letter_code
_entity_poly.pdbx_strand_id
1 'polypeptide(L)'
;MPCHIGHNAWIGQYCILDSIGGLSIGHNCGIGAQSQLWSHIKYGDTLEGCRFLSEKPLSIGQDVYIGPGCIVYPITAHDKSMAMSGSVVTKDMAPNTVYAGNPAKSISDRIGPQFAPVTIAEKMDKMRQYLAECNADMHQIVLVETVEAIEWNDHRTYFAVHERQYKKTGHPAEVNLMRWFLPEKAKFVPAMRPKSSMMHH
;
A
#
# COMPACT_ATOMS: atom_id res chain seq x y z
N MET A 1 -11.98 5.62 16.86
CA MET A 1 -11.63 6.20 15.55
C MET A 1 -11.61 5.09 14.50
N PRO A 2 -11.87 5.37 13.20
CA PRO A 2 -11.99 4.31 12.22
C PRO A 2 -10.62 3.66 11.92
N CYS A 3 -10.61 2.33 11.83
CA CYS A 3 -9.55 1.57 11.18
C CYS A 3 -9.77 1.65 9.67
N HIS A 4 -8.77 2.09 8.91
CA HIS A 4 -8.82 2.16 7.45
C HIS A 4 -7.74 1.26 6.84
N ILE A 5 -8.15 0.38 5.92
CA ILE A 5 -7.25 -0.52 5.20
C ILE A 5 -7.48 -0.34 3.70
N GLY A 6 -6.41 0.00 2.98
CA GLY A 6 -6.42 0.23 1.54
C GLY A 6 -6.51 -1.05 0.71
N HIS A 7 -6.70 -0.87 -0.59
CA HIS A 7 -6.69 -1.96 -1.58
C HIS A 7 -5.38 -2.76 -1.59
N ASN A 8 -5.49 -4.06 -1.91
CA ASN A 8 -4.38 -4.99 -2.07
C ASN A 8 -3.49 -5.14 -0.81
N ALA A 9 -4.00 -4.76 0.36
CA ALA A 9 -3.34 -5.02 1.63
C ALA A 9 -3.37 -6.52 1.92
N TRP A 10 -2.21 -7.09 2.23
CA TRP A 10 -2.10 -8.45 2.74
C TRP A 10 -1.77 -8.40 4.23
N ILE A 11 -2.55 -9.11 5.04
CA ILE A 11 -2.36 -9.19 6.50
C ILE A 11 -2.21 -10.66 6.86
N GLY A 12 -1.03 -11.00 7.35
CA GLY A 12 -0.67 -12.35 7.76
C GLY A 12 -1.44 -12.81 8.99
N GLN A 13 -1.34 -14.11 9.26
CA GLN A 13 -2.03 -14.73 10.38
C GLN A 13 -1.53 -14.18 11.73
N TYR A 14 -2.42 -14.14 12.72
CA TYR A 14 -2.12 -13.75 14.10
C TYR A 14 -1.55 -12.34 14.28
N CYS A 15 -1.81 -11.44 13.33
CA CYS A 15 -1.49 -10.03 13.53
C CYS A 15 -2.43 -9.40 14.58
N ILE A 16 -1.88 -8.47 15.37
CA ILE A 16 -2.67 -7.58 16.24
C ILE A 16 -2.73 -6.22 15.55
N LEU A 17 -3.94 -5.73 15.30
CA LEU A 17 -4.20 -4.40 14.76
C LEU A 17 -4.96 -3.60 15.81
N ASP A 18 -4.24 -2.86 16.63
CA ASP A 18 -4.87 -1.91 17.54
C ASP A 18 -5.19 -0.60 16.78
N SER A 19 -6.44 -0.15 16.90
CA SER A 19 -6.94 1.06 16.24
C SER A 19 -7.59 2.04 17.20
N ILE A 20 -7.42 1.88 18.52
CA ILE A 20 -8.01 2.76 19.53
C ILE A 20 -7.56 4.21 19.30
N GLY A 21 -6.26 4.44 19.08
CA GLY A 21 -5.67 5.74 18.75
C GLY A 21 -5.75 6.11 17.26
N GLY A 22 -6.37 5.27 16.43
CA GLY A 22 -6.47 5.43 14.98
C GLY A 22 -5.40 4.64 14.22
N LEU A 23 -5.85 3.92 13.18
CA LEU A 23 -5.00 3.10 12.33
C LEU A 23 -5.37 3.35 10.86
N SER A 24 -4.39 3.74 10.06
CA SER A 24 -4.51 3.79 8.60
C SER A 24 -3.42 2.93 7.94
N ILE A 25 -3.84 2.08 7.01
CA ILE A 25 -2.96 1.27 6.15
C ILE A 25 -3.27 1.61 4.71
N GLY A 26 -2.28 2.12 3.97
CA GLY A 26 -2.43 2.49 2.57
C GLY A 26 -2.53 1.30 1.62
N HIS A 27 -2.53 1.59 0.32
CA HIS A 27 -2.64 0.57 -0.71
C HIS A 27 -1.38 -0.30 -0.79
N ASN A 28 -1.55 -1.53 -1.27
CA ASN A 28 -0.48 -2.45 -1.64
C ASN A 28 0.45 -2.89 -0.49
N CYS A 29 0.07 -2.62 0.75
CA CYS A 29 0.87 -2.94 1.93
C CYS A 29 0.90 -4.43 2.23
N GLY A 30 1.98 -4.90 2.84
CA GLY A 30 2.08 -6.23 3.42
C GLY A 30 2.37 -6.13 4.92
N ILE A 31 1.55 -6.79 5.74
CA ILE A 31 1.77 -6.94 7.18
C ILE A 31 2.01 -8.41 7.44
N GLY A 32 3.26 -8.79 7.66
CA GLY A 32 3.68 -10.17 7.88
C GLY A 32 3.07 -10.77 9.13
N ALA A 33 2.87 -12.08 9.12
CA ALA A 33 2.25 -12.82 10.22
C ALA A 33 2.87 -12.51 11.59
N GLN A 34 2.07 -12.59 12.65
CA GLN A 34 2.47 -12.35 14.04
C GLN A 34 2.95 -10.92 14.34
N SER A 35 2.74 -9.97 13.42
CA SER A 35 3.08 -8.57 13.67
C SER A 35 2.05 -7.89 14.57
N GLN A 36 2.51 -6.93 15.38
CA GLN A 36 1.69 -6.16 16.29
C GLN A 36 1.80 -4.69 15.91
N LEU A 37 0.68 -4.08 15.55
CA LEU A 37 0.55 -2.69 15.15
C LEU A 37 -0.22 -1.95 16.23
N TRP A 38 0.47 -1.09 16.97
CA TRP A 38 -0.07 -0.33 18.10
C TRP A 38 -0.33 1.13 17.70
N SER A 39 -1.54 1.62 17.99
CA SER A 39 -2.00 2.98 17.65
C SER A 39 -1.99 3.94 18.83
N HIS A 40 -1.65 3.49 20.03
CA HIS A 40 -1.54 4.35 21.21
C HIS A 40 -0.53 3.79 22.21
N ILE A 41 -0.08 4.65 23.13
CA ILE A 41 0.63 4.25 24.35
C ILE A 41 -0.09 4.93 25.50
N LYS A 42 -0.90 4.16 26.22
CA LYS A 42 -1.71 4.68 27.33
C LYS A 42 -1.75 3.67 28.48
N TYR A 43 -1.01 3.96 29.54
CA TYR A 43 -1.13 3.26 30.82
C TYR A 43 -0.54 4.12 31.94
N GLY A 44 -1.23 4.17 33.08
CA GLY A 44 -0.81 4.93 34.26
C GLY A 44 -1.74 6.08 34.61
N ASP A 45 -1.49 6.67 35.78
CA ASP A 45 -2.32 7.72 36.36
C ASP A 45 -1.68 9.10 36.13
N THR A 46 -2.37 9.96 35.40
CA THR A 46 -1.93 11.34 35.15
C THR A 46 -1.99 12.21 36.42
N LEU A 47 -2.82 11.84 37.41
CA LEU A 47 -2.84 12.48 38.72
C LEU A 47 -1.52 12.26 39.47
N GLU A 48 -0.91 11.08 39.30
CA GLU A 48 0.41 10.72 39.81
C GLU A 48 1.56 11.17 38.88
N GLY A 49 1.27 11.99 37.86
CA GLY A 49 2.27 12.55 36.95
C GLY A 49 2.69 11.63 35.79
N CYS A 50 1.90 10.59 35.46
CA CYS A 50 2.18 9.76 34.29
C CYS A 50 2.19 10.59 33.00
N ARG A 51 3.28 10.49 32.23
CA ARG A 51 3.48 11.19 30.95
C ARG A 51 3.15 10.33 29.73
N PHE A 52 2.82 9.06 29.91
CA PHE A 52 2.55 8.11 28.83
C PHE A 52 1.08 8.17 28.41
N LEU A 53 0.73 9.30 27.78
CA LEU A 53 -0.54 9.55 27.11
C LEU A 53 -0.25 9.98 25.67
N SER A 54 0.16 9.03 24.83
CA SER A 54 0.41 9.30 23.41
C SER A 54 -0.83 9.00 22.58
N GLU A 55 -1.31 10.03 21.87
CA GLU A 55 -2.44 9.95 20.92
C GLU A 55 -1.99 10.03 19.46
N LYS A 56 -0.69 9.78 19.17
CA LYS A 56 -0.23 9.72 17.78
C LYS A 56 -0.87 8.50 17.10
N PRO A 57 -1.63 8.67 15.99
CA PRO A 57 -2.18 7.53 15.26
C PRO A 57 -1.07 6.73 14.57
N LEU A 58 -1.31 5.45 14.32
CA LEU A 58 -0.44 4.63 13.48
C LEU A 58 -0.82 4.82 12.01
N SER A 59 0.08 5.43 11.24
CA SER A 59 -0.13 5.72 9.82
C SER A 59 0.87 4.97 8.96
N ILE A 60 0.37 4.03 8.16
CA ILE A 60 1.15 3.25 7.21
C ILE A 60 0.80 3.74 5.79
N GLY A 61 1.80 4.21 5.05
CA GLY A 61 1.68 4.72 3.69
C GLY A 61 1.37 3.65 2.64
N GLN A 62 1.74 3.89 1.39
CA GLN A 62 1.54 2.96 0.28
C GLN A 62 2.76 2.07 0.03
N ASP A 63 2.54 0.84 -0.42
CA ASP A 63 3.59 -0.14 -0.73
C ASP A 63 4.54 -0.43 0.46
N VAL A 64 4.11 -0.18 1.70
CA VAL A 64 4.90 -0.47 2.90
C VAL A 64 4.90 -1.96 3.19
N TYR A 65 6.05 -2.51 3.57
CA TYR A 65 6.15 -3.89 4.02
C TYR A 65 6.65 -4.00 5.46
N ILE A 66 5.78 -4.47 6.35
CA ILE A 66 6.13 -4.85 7.72
C ILE A 66 6.36 -6.36 7.71
N GLY A 67 7.61 -6.80 7.87
CA GLY A 67 7.97 -8.21 7.90
C GLY A 67 7.32 -8.97 9.07
N PRO A 68 7.28 -10.32 9.02
CA PRO A 68 6.65 -11.11 10.07
C PRO A 68 7.28 -10.90 11.44
N GLY A 69 6.45 -10.94 12.49
CA GLY A 69 6.87 -10.82 13.89
C GLY A 69 7.33 -9.42 14.30
N CYS A 70 7.02 -8.36 13.56
CA CYS A 70 7.38 -7.00 13.95
C CYS A 70 6.49 -6.48 15.09
N ILE A 71 7.05 -5.59 15.91
CA ILE A 71 6.29 -4.76 16.85
C ILE A 71 6.41 -3.31 16.40
N VAL A 72 5.29 -2.68 16.08
CA VAL A 72 5.25 -1.32 15.54
C VAL A 72 4.49 -0.44 16.52
N TYR A 73 5.17 0.59 17.01
CA TYR A 73 4.59 1.63 17.87
C TYR A 73 3.81 2.66 17.04
N PRO A 74 3.11 3.61 17.68
CA PRO A 74 2.38 4.64 16.94
C PRO A 74 3.34 5.60 16.24
N ILE A 75 3.54 5.37 14.95
CA ILE A 75 4.52 6.04 14.08
C ILE A 75 3.90 6.32 12.71
N THR A 76 4.63 7.09 11.90
CA THR A 76 4.35 7.24 10.46
C THR A 76 5.35 6.41 9.67
N ALA A 77 4.88 5.38 8.97
CA ALA A 77 5.67 4.66 7.99
C ALA A 77 5.38 5.22 6.60
N HIS A 78 6.32 5.99 6.05
CA HIS A 78 6.14 6.59 4.74
C HIS A 78 6.19 5.55 3.62
N ASP A 79 5.68 5.95 2.45
CA ASP A 79 5.55 5.07 1.28
C ASP A 79 6.82 4.27 0.99
N LYS A 80 6.64 3.01 0.62
CA LYS A 80 7.69 2.07 0.21
C LYS A 80 8.70 1.71 1.30
N SER A 81 8.51 2.20 2.52
CA SER A 81 9.38 1.81 3.64
C SER A 81 9.17 0.35 4.03
N MET A 82 10.19 -0.25 4.64
CA MET A 82 10.18 -1.66 4.99
C MET A 82 10.75 -1.89 6.40
N ALA A 83 10.10 -2.74 7.19
CA ALA A 83 10.68 -3.30 8.40
C ALA A 83 10.98 -4.78 8.17
N MET A 84 12.22 -5.21 8.39
CA MET A 84 12.58 -6.63 8.32
C MET A 84 11.94 -7.41 9.47
N SER A 85 11.81 -8.73 9.29
CA SER A 85 11.22 -9.63 10.27
C SER A 85 11.76 -9.44 11.69
N GLY A 86 10.87 -9.47 12.69
CA GLY A 86 11.23 -9.35 14.10
C GLY A 86 11.66 -7.95 14.57
N SER A 87 11.50 -6.92 13.73
CA SER A 87 11.91 -5.56 14.09
C SER A 87 10.98 -4.90 15.10
N VAL A 88 11.53 -4.09 16.01
CA VAL A 88 10.77 -3.25 16.94
C VAL A 88 10.86 -1.79 16.50
N VAL A 89 9.84 -1.33 15.78
CA VAL A 89 9.79 0.00 15.16
C VAL A 89 9.22 1.01 16.16
N THR A 90 10.08 1.89 16.65
CA THR A 90 9.74 2.89 17.69
C THR A 90 9.77 4.34 17.18
N LYS A 91 10.12 4.54 15.91
CA LYS A 91 10.23 5.85 15.25
C LYS A 91 9.70 5.78 13.83
N ASP A 92 9.40 6.95 13.26
CA ASP A 92 8.91 7.08 11.89
C ASP A 92 9.89 6.48 10.89
N MET A 93 9.34 5.82 9.86
CA MET A 93 10.11 5.18 8.79
C MET A 93 10.12 6.07 7.56
N ALA A 94 11.32 6.47 7.11
CA ALA A 94 11.49 7.34 5.95
C ALA A 94 11.07 6.64 4.64
N PRO A 95 10.66 7.40 3.60
CA PRO A 95 10.24 6.84 2.33
C PRO A 95 11.29 5.88 1.74
N ASN A 96 10.85 4.74 1.21
CA ASN A 96 11.70 3.75 0.54
C ASN A 96 12.95 3.30 1.34
N THR A 97 12.89 3.36 2.68
CA THR A 97 14.00 2.99 3.57
C THR A 97 13.71 1.68 4.29
N VAL A 98 14.74 0.85 4.47
CA VAL A 98 14.65 -0.48 5.11
C VAL A 98 15.21 -0.44 6.52
N TYR A 99 14.44 -0.93 7.48
CA TYR A 99 14.72 -0.93 8.91
C TYR A 99 14.84 -2.36 9.44
N ALA A 100 15.76 -2.57 10.39
CA ALA A 100 15.91 -3.84 11.09
C ALA A 100 16.35 -3.67 12.54
N GLY A 101 15.98 -4.65 13.39
CA GLY A 101 16.49 -4.79 14.76
C GLY A 101 15.57 -4.28 15.87
N ASN A 102 16.07 -4.30 17.10
CA ASN A 102 15.38 -3.83 18.30
C ASN A 102 16.31 -2.93 19.13
N PRO A 103 16.10 -1.59 19.17
CA PRO A 103 15.15 -0.85 18.34
C PRO A 103 15.55 -0.86 16.86
N ALA A 104 14.56 -0.80 15.96
CA ALA A 104 14.79 -0.82 14.54
C ALA A 104 15.58 0.41 14.08
N LYS A 105 16.61 0.19 13.26
CA LYS A 105 17.44 1.24 12.65
C LYS A 105 17.49 1.03 11.14
N SER A 106 17.68 2.12 10.40
CA SER A 106 17.92 2.02 8.96
C SER A 106 19.15 1.16 8.68
N ILE A 107 19.02 0.26 7.71
CA ILE A 107 20.09 -0.58 7.18
C ILE A 107 20.24 -0.43 5.67
N SER A 108 19.52 0.53 5.06
CA SER A 108 19.53 0.74 3.60
C SER A 108 20.93 1.02 3.04
N ASP A 109 21.84 1.61 3.82
CA ASP A 109 23.23 1.81 3.38
C ASP A 109 23.97 0.49 3.10
N ARG A 110 23.48 -0.63 3.63
CA ARG A 110 24.10 -1.96 3.49
C ARG A 110 23.42 -2.83 2.44
N ILE A 111 22.11 -2.67 2.26
CA ILE A 111 21.28 -3.57 1.43
C ILE A 111 20.50 -2.87 0.32
N GLY A 112 20.56 -1.53 0.27
CA GLY A 112 19.74 -0.72 -0.61
C GLY A 112 18.30 -0.50 -0.12
N PRO A 113 17.50 0.22 -0.91
CA PRO A 113 16.07 0.39 -0.67
C PRO A 113 15.26 -0.83 -1.15
N GLN A 114 13.98 -0.88 -0.77
CA GLN A 114 13.06 -1.92 -1.28
C GLN A 114 12.75 -1.76 -2.78
N PHE A 115 12.60 -0.51 -3.26
CA PHE A 115 12.25 -0.23 -4.65
C PHE A 115 13.36 0.55 -5.36
N ALA A 116 13.74 0.07 -6.54
CA ALA A 116 14.49 0.86 -7.51
C ALA A 116 13.55 1.79 -8.30
N PRO A 117 14.04 2.94 -8.79
CA PRO A 117 13.30 3.76 -9.75
C PRO A 117 13.00 2.96 -11.03
N VAL A 118 11.79 3.11 -11.57
CA VAL A 118 11.37 2.52 -12.86
C VAL A 118 10.61 3.59 -13.63
N THR A 119 11.04 3.84 -14.87
CA THR A 119 10.43 4.81 -15.77
C THR A 119 9.04 4.35 -16.26
N ILE A 120 8.23 5.27 -16.78
CA ILE A 120 6.91 4.94 -17.34
C ILE A 120 7.06 3.98 -18.52
N ALA A 121 8.04 4.21 -19.40
CA ALA A 121 8.32 3.35 -20.55
C ALA A 121 8.63 1.91 -20.11
N GLU A 122 9.53 1.72 -19.15
CA GLU A 122 9.84 0.39 -18.62
C GLU A 122 8.61 -0.29 -17.99
N LYS A 123 7.77 0.46 -17.26
CA LYS A 123 6.51 -0.08 -16.73
C LYS A 123 5.55 -0.47 -17.85
N MET A 124 5.41 0.33 -18.90
CA MET A 124 4.56 0.05 -20.05
C MET A 124 5.02 -1.21 -20.78
N ASP A 125 6.33 -1.33 -21.03
CA ASP A 125 6.91 -2.52 -21.66
C ASP A 125 6.68 -3.76 -20.80
N LYS A 126 6.86 -3.65 -19.49
CA LYS A 126 6.60 -4.75 -18.56
C LYS A 126 5.12 -5.15 -18.55
N MET A 127 4.21 -4.18 -18.60
CA MET A 127 2.78 -4.44 -18.72
C MET A 127 2.43 -5.15 -20.03
N ARG A 128 3.01 -4.74 -21.17
CA ARG A 128 2.80 -5.44 -22.46
C ARG A 128 3.31 -6.87 -22.39
N GLN A 129 4.48 -7.11 -21.79
CA GLN A 129 5.01 -8.45 -21.56
C GLN A 129 4.02 -9.30 -20.75
N TYR A 130 3.52 -8.76 -19.63
CA TYR A 130 2.55 -9.47 -18.79
C TYR A 130 1.24 -9.80 -19.50
N LEU A 131 0.70 -8.87 -20.30
CA LEU A 131 -0.52 -9.12 -21.07
C LEU A 131 -0.31 -10.21 -22.13
N ALA A 132 0.88 -10.27 -22.75
CA ALA A 132 1.23 -11.34 -23.67
C ALA A 132 1.37 -12.70 -22.96
N GLU A 133 2.04 -12.74 -21.80
CA GLU A 133 2.26 -13.96 -21.00
C GLU A 133 0.97 -14.62 -20.53
N CYS A 134 -0.04 -13.82 -20.16
CA CYS A 134 -1.33 -14.33 -19.71
C CYS A 134 -2.38 -14.44 -20.83
N ASN A 135 -1.99 -14.12 -22.08
CA ASN A 135 -2.87 -14.07 -23.23
C ASN A 135 -4.14 -13.24 -22.96
N ALA A 136 -3.94 -12.00 -22.47
CA ALA A 136 -5.03 -11.11 -22.10
C ALA A 136 -5.91 -10.75 -23.31
N ASP A 137 -7.21 -10.59 -23.06
CA ASP A 137 -8.16 -10.12 -24.06
C ASP A 137 -7.95 -8.63 -24.36
N MET A 138 -7.16 -8.34 -25.40
CA MET A 138 -6.84 -6.97 -25.82
C MET A 138 -8.03 -6.23 -26.45
N HIS A 139 -9.15 -6.90 -26.74
CA HIS A 139 -10.39 -6.20 -27.11
C HIS A 139 -11.06 -5.58 -25.89
N GLN A 140 -10.85 -6.15 -24.69
CA GLN A 140 -11.41 -5.64 -23.44
C GLN A 140 -10.40 -4.88 -22.58
N ILE A 141 -9.11 -5.19 -22.66
CA ILE A 141 -8.07 -4.58 -21.85
C ILE A 141 -7.33 -3.50 -22.63
N VAL A 142 -7.29 -2.29 -22.10
CA VAL A 142 -6.59 -1.15 -22.68
C VAL A 142 -5.53 -0.65 -21.71
N LEU A 143 -4.29 -0.52 -22.18
CA LEU A 143 -3.21 0.14 -21.44
C LEU A 143 -3.13 1.61 -21.83
N VAL A 144 -3.04 2.47 -20.82
CA VAL A 144 -2.76 3.89 -20.98
C VAL A 144 -1.65 4.30 -20.02
N GLU A 145 -0.94 5.38 -20.34
CA GLU A 145 0.14 5.85 -19.48
C GLU A 145 -0.40 6.41 -18.17
N THR A 146 -1.43 7.26 -18.23
CA THR A 146 -1.97 7.97 -17.07
C THR A 146 -3.49 7.85 -16.95
N VAL A 147 -4.03 8.20 -15.78
CA VAL A 147 -5.48 8.12 -15.50
C VAL A 147 -6.32 9.08 -16.32
N GLU A 148 -5.74 10.17 -16.82
CA GLU A 148 -6.42 11.17 -17.65
C GLU A 148 -6.81 10.60 -19.02
N ALA A 149 -6.10 9.58 -19.50
CA ALA A 149 -6.37 8.90 -20.76
C ALA A 149 -7.45 7.81 -20.64
N ILE A 150 -8.08 7.66 -19.47
CA ILE A 150 -9.19 6.71 -19.28
C ILE A 150 -10.46 7.23 -19.94
N GLU A 151 -10.96 6.49 -20.92
CA GLU A 151 -12.29 6.73 -21.50
C GLU A 151 -13.37 6.13 -20.60
N TRP A 152 -14.02 6.98 -19.81
CA TRP A 152 -14.99 6.54 -18.79
C TRP A 152 -16.32 6.03 -19.35
N ASN A 153 -16.68 6.42 -20.58
CA ASN A 153 -17.90 5.97 -21.24
C ASN A 153 -17.69 4.70 -22.09
N ASP A 154 -16.45 4.29 -22.32
CA ASP A 154 -16.13 3.02 -22.95
C ASP A 154 -16.48 1.85 -22.01
N HIS A 155 -16.84 0.68 -22.54
CA HIS A 155 -17.10 -0.54 -21.77
C HIS A 155 -15.83 -1.35 -21.45
N ARG A 156 -14.72 -1.05 -22.11
CA ARG A 156 -13.42 -1.70 -21.90
C ARG A 156 -12.79 -1.32 -20.56
N THR A 157 -11.91 -2.15 -20.03
CA THR A 157 -11.15 -1.90 -18.80
C THR A 157 -9.82 -1.23 -19.12
N TYR A 158 -9.62 -0.03 -18.58
CA TYR A 158 -8.41 0.76 -18.79
C TYR A 158 -7.47 0.61 -17.60
N PHE A 159 -6.19 0.35 -17.84
CA PHE A 159 -5.12 0.31 -16.83
C PHE A 159 -4.15 1.47 -17.08
N ALA A 160 -4.14 2.44 -16.17
CA ALA A 160 -3.22 3.56 -16.14
C ALA A 160 -1.94 3.18 -15.38
N VAL A 161 -0.86 3.03 -16.12
CA VAL A 161 0.36 2.36 -15.65
C VAL A 161 1.22 3.25 -14.75
N HIS A 162 1.19 4.58 -14.94
CA HIS A 162 1.96 5.53 -14.14
C HIS A 162 1.53 5.50 -12.67
N GLU A 163 0.25 5.79 -12.42
CA GLU A 163 -0.37 5.84 -11.08
C GLU A 163 -0.68 4.44 -10.53
N ARG A 164 -0.65 3.42 -11.39
CA ARG A 164 -1.14 2.06 -11.10
C ARG A 164 -2.60 2.08 -10.68
N GLN A 165 -3.44 2.73 -11.48
CA GLN A 165 -4.88 2.74 -11.28
C GLN A 165 -5.62 2.14 -12.47
N TYR A 166 -6.85 1.66 -12.28
CA TYR A 166 -7.63 1.07 -13.36
C TYR A 166 -9.10 1.45 -13.30
N LYS A 167 -9.74 1.56 -14.46
CA LYS A 167 -11.20 1.70 -14.55
C LYS A 167 -11.84 0.35 -14.25
N LYS A 168 -12.35 0.19 -13.03
CA LYS A 168 -13.05 -1.02 -12.61
C LYS A 168 -14.38 -1.16 -13.35
N THR A 169 -14.53 -2.23 -14.11
CA THR A 169 -15.75 -2.58 -14.86
C THR A 169 -16.41 -3.85 -14.34
N GLY A 170 -15.64 -4.73 -13.66
CA GLY A 170 -16.12 -6.05 -13.23
C GLY A 170 -16.20 -7.09 -14.36
N HIS A 171 -15.74 -6.77 -15.58
CA HIS A 171 -15.72 -7.71 -16.70
C HIS A 171 -14.83 -8.93 -16.39
N PRO A 172 -15.17 -10.16 -16.83
CA PRO A 172 -14.36 -11.35 -16.57
C PRO A 172 -12.88 -11.23 -16.98
N ALA A 173 -12.59 -10.59 -18.12
CA ALA A 173 -11.21 -10.32 -18.56
C ALA A 173 -10.41 -9.48 -17.55
N GLU A 174 -11.03 -8.46 -16.95
CA GLU A 174 -10.42 -7.66 -15.88
C GLU A 174 -10.18 -8.50 -14.63
N VAL A 175 -11.18 -9.25 -14.19
CA VAL A 175 -11.08 -10.06 -12.96
C VAL A 175 -10.00 -11.13 -13.11
N ASN A 176 -9.93 -11.79 -14.27
CA ASN A 176 -8.91 -12.79 -14.57
C ASN A 176 -7.52 -12.17 -14.62
N LEU A 177 -7.37 -11.00 -15.25
CA LEU A 177 -6.10 -10.29 -15.29
C LEU A 177 -5.64 -9.85 -13.89
N MET A 178 -6.54 -9.28 -13.07
CA MET A 178 -6.22 -8.89 -11.70
C MET A 178 -5.82 -10.08 -10.82
N ARG A 179 -6.49 -11.23 -10.98
CA ARG A 179 -6.10 -12.48 -10.29
C ARG A 179 -4.72 -12.97 -10.72
N TRP A 180 -4.38 -12.83 -11.99
CA TRP A 180 -3.07 -13.23 -12.50
C TRP A 180 -1.96 -12.27 -12.03
N PHE A 181 -2.27 -10.98 -11.87
CA PHE A 181 -1.32 -10.00 -11.36
C PHE A 181 -0.97 -10.18 -9.87
N LEU A 182 -1.98 -10.46 -9.04
CA LEU A 182 -1.81 -10.48 -7.60
C LEU A 182 -1.23 -11.81 -7.08
N PRO A 183 -0.37 -11.77 -6.05
CA PRO A 183 0.08 -10.59 -5.33
C PRO A 183 1.40 -9.97 -5.85
N GLU A 184 2.09 -10.63 -6.78
CA GLU A 184 3.54 -10.42 -6.99
C GLU A 184 3.92 -9.64 -8.25
N LYS A 185 3.07 -9.60 -9.28
CA LYS A 185 3.46 -9.08 -10.60
C LYS A 185 3.17 -7.60 -10.74
N ALA A 186 1.91 -7.22 -10.49
CA ALA A 186 1.46 -5.84 -10.53
C ALA A 186 0.32 -5.64 -9.53
N LYS A 187 0.17 -4.42 -9.01
CA LYS A 187 -0.94 -4.08 -8.12
C LYS A 187 -1.53 -2.78 -8.62
N PHE A 188 -2.81 -2.84 -8.99
CA PHE A 188 -3.59 -1.69 -9.43
C PHE A 188 -4.73 -1.44 -8.43
N VAL A 189 -5.10 -0.17 -8.26
CA VAL A 189 -6.25 0.23 -7.44
C VAL A 189 -7.33 0.89 -8.30
N PRO A 190 -8.62 0.79 -7.96
CA PRO A 190 -9.66 1.43 -8.75
C PRO A 190 -9.43 2.94 -8.86
N ALA A 191 -9.45 3.45 -10.10
CA ALA A 191 -9.45 4.88 -10.36
C ALA A 191 -10.81 5.49 -9.96
N MET A 192 -10.79 6.70 -9.44
CA MET A 192 -12.02 7.46 -9.16
C MET A 192 -12.45 8.21 -10.42
N ARG A 193 -13.71 8.01 -10.83
CA ARG A 193 -14.29 8.81 -11.92
C ARG A 193 -14.25 10.29 -11.50
N PRO A 194 -13.70 11.20 -12.32
CA PRO A 194 -13.79 12.63 -12.05
C PRO A 194 -15.26 13.00 -11.84
N LYS A 195 -15.58 13.71 -10.76
CA LYS A 195 -16.93 14.28 -10.61
C LYS A 195 -17.14 15.19 -11.81
N SER A 196 -18.17 14.92 -12.63
CA SER A 196 -18.55 15.85 -13.69
C SER A 196 -18.71 17.22 -13.04
N SER A 197 -18.01 18.24 -13.52
CA SER A 197 -18.33 19.61 -13.15
C SER A 197 -19.81 19.80 -13.50
N MET A 198 -20.66 19.88 -12.48
CA MET A 198 -21.98 20.47 -12.66
C MET A 198 -21.68 21.91 -13.05
N MET A 199 -21.70 22.20 -14.35
CA MET A 199 -21.97 23.56 -14.81
C MET A 199 -23.37 23.87 -14.29
N HIS A 200 -23.43 24.52 -13.12
CA HIS A 200 -24.63 25.24 -12.72
C HIS A 200 -24.84 26.32 -13.80
N HIS A 201 -25.88 26.12 -14.61
CA HIS A 201 -26.51 27.19 -15.39
C HIS A 201 -27.11 28.24 -14.47
#